data_AF-A0A839LEQ7-F1
#
_entry.id   AF-A0A839LEQ7-F1
#
_cell.length_a   1.000
_cell.length_b   1.000
_cell.length_c   1.000
_cell.angle_alpha   90.00
_cell.angle_beta   90.00
_cell.angle_gamma   90.00
#
_symmetry.space_group_name_H-M   'P 1'
#
loop_
_entity.id
_entity.type
_entity.pdbx_description
1 polymer ?
#
loop_
_entity_poly.entity_id
_entity_poly.type
_entity_poly.pdbx_seq_one_letter_code
_entity_poly.pdbx_strand_id
1 'polypeptide(L)'
;MNFKHFVRTAAAAALVAASASASAGYVVLDGWQLQTPTTSTPNIGRLNLTSGTAVVEQQVNGLGQAFVGAKFTETGSIYSLTYTKENVTGGGDFGAPSMLGDMLTISFSNVAGKVVALNPGGGFKYQFTSGTFMMSGLGGAYASGSIVGLGGNASSTAVIGGFNGDSTLLAMVLNTLNPSFAIKDSLGNNLAADMAMGKVLFQAVTNNNTTGFLGTGACSFDATKVCSKVTVASGGDAYLVRDIPEPASIALAGVALLGLGVARRRSAKK
;
A
#
# COMPACT_ATOMS: atom_id res chain seq x y z
N MET A 1 2.79 34.64 50.61
CA MET A 1 2.49 34.48 49.16
C MET A 1 2.26 33.00 48.86
N ASN A 2 1.18 32.72 48.13
CA ASN A 2 0.46 31.45 48.08
C ASN A 2 1.13 30.36 47.21
N PHE A 3 1.54 29.25 47.82
CA PHE A 3 2.05 28.02 47.18
C PHE A 3 0.94 27.15 46.52
N LYS A 4 -0.20 27.74 46.12
CA LYS A 4 -1.39 26.99 45.65
C LYS A 4 -1.61 27.03 44.13
N HIS A 5 -0.69 27.60 43.35
CA HIS A 5 -0.89 27.78 41.90
C HIS A 5 0.06 27.00 40.99
N PHE A 6 1.00 26.20 41.51
CA PHE A 6 1.96 25.48 40.68
C PHE A 6 1.61 24.00 40.38
N VAL A 7 0.55 23.44 41.00
CA VAL A 7 0.20 22.02 40.84
C VAL A 7 -0.92 21.78 39.81
N ARG A 8 -1.57 22.83 39.29
CA ARG A 8 -2.71 22.67 38.35
C ARG A 8 -2.34 22.71 36.87
N THR A 9 -1.09 23.03 36.52
CA THR A 9 -0.65 23.14 35.11
C THR A 9 0.02 21.88 34.55
N ALA A 10 0.39 20.90 35.38
CA ALA A 10 1.00 19.65 34.91
C ALA A 10 -0.01 18.56 34.49
N ALA A 11 -1.27 18.64 34.91
CA ALA A 11 -2.31 17.67 34.57
C ALA A 11 -2.97 17.92 33.20
N ALA A 12 -2.96 19.16 32.71
CA ALA A 12 -3.57 19.52 31.43
C ALA A 12 -2.65 19.24 30.23
N ALA A 13 -1.33 19.22 30.42
CA ALA A 13 -0.37 18.88 29.36
C ALA A 13 -0.29 17.37 29.07
N ALA A 14 -0.70 16.52 30.02
CA ALA A 14 -0.70 15.06 29.86
C ALA A 14 -1.93 14.51 29.12
N LEU A 15 -2.99 15.30 28.94
CA LEU A 15 -4.25 14.87 28.32
C LEU A 15 -4.36 15.21 26.83
N VAL A 16 -3.47 16.05 26.29
CA VAL A 16 -3.48 16.42 24.86
C VAL A 16 -2.56 15.53 24.02
N ALA A 17 -1.73 14.68 24.66
CA ALA A 17 -0.91 13.69 23.96
C ALA A 17 -1.61 12.33 23.76
N ALA A 18 -2.83 12.15 24.27
CA ALA A 18 -3.55 10.86 24.25
C ALA A 18 -4.55 10.70 23.09
N SER A 19 -4.57 11.63 22.14
CA SER A 19 -5.41 11.54 20.94
C SER A 19 -4.55 11.73 19.68
N ALA A 20 -3.43 11.03 19.60
CA ALA A 20 -2.91 10.66 18.31
C ALA A 20 -3.85 9.59 17.75
N SER A 21 -4.54 9.90 16.65
CA SER A 21 -5.26 8.91 15.88
C SER A 21 -4.27 7.79 15.52
N ALA A 22 -4.44 6.66 16.18
CA ALA A 22 -3.88 5.36 15.85
C ALA A 22 -4.01 5.13 14.33
N SER A 23 -2.90 5.23 13.60
CA SER A 23 -2.82 4.87 12.20
C SER A 23 -2.46 3.39 12.15
N ALA A 24 -3.43 2.53 11.88
CA ALA A 24 -3.25 1.09 11.69
C ALA A 24 -1.87 0.75 11.07
N GLY A 25 -1.07 -0.02 11.81
CA GLY A 25 0.28 -0.42 11.41
C GLY A 25 0.23 -1.74 10.66
N TYR A 26 0.79 -1.77 9.45
CA TYR A 26 0.98 -3.01 8.70
C TYR A 26 2.28 -3.69 9.09
N VAL A 27 2.24 -5.02 9.27
CA VAL A 27 3.42 -5.85 9.53
C VAL A 27 3.60 -6.87 8.42
N VAL A 28 4.82 -7.00 7.89
CA VAL A 28 5.14 -7.99 6.85
C VAL A 28 4.98 -9.40 7.42
N LEU A 29 4.36 -10.27 6.63
CA LEU A 29 4.26 -11.70 6.90
C LEU A 29 5.44 -12.40 6.25
N ASP A 30 6.31 -12.93 7.09
CA ASP A 30 7.58 -13.54 6.69
C ASP A 30 7.39 -15.02 6.30
N GLY A 31 8.17 -15.48 5.32
CA GLY A 31 8.24 -16.88 4.92
C GLY A 31 6.93 -17.49 4.42
N TRP A 32 6.02 -16.67 3.88
CA TRP A 32 4.73 -17.12 3.35
C TRP A 32 4.90 -18.02 2.12
N GLN A 33 3.81 -18.65 1.68
CA GLN A 33 3.83 -19.62 0.60
C GLN A 33 2.80 -19.28 -0.48
N LEU A 34 3.19 -19.51 -1.74
CA LEU A 34 2.35 -19.37 -2.91
C LEU A 34 2.09 -20.74 -3.52
N GLN A 35 0.84 -21.20 -3.49
CA GLN A 35 0.40 -22.39 -4.19
C GLN A 35 -0.32 -21.97 -5.48
N THR A 36 0.14 -22.51 -6.61
CA THR A 36 -0.50 -22.38 -7.92
C THR A 36 -0.97 -23.77 -8.40
N PRO A 37 -1.71 -23.86 -9.52
CA PRO A 37 -2.10 -25.16 -10.08
C PRO A 37 -0.93 -26.07 -10.47
N THR A 38 0.24 -25.49 -10.75
CA THR A 38 1.41 -26.22 -11.26
C THR A 38 2.49 -26.43 -10.20
N THR A 39 2.53 -25.62 -9.14
CA THR A 39 3.60 -25.68 -8.15
C THR A 39 3.22 -25.14 -6.78
N SER A 40 4.06 -25.38 -5.78
CA SER A 40 4.02 -24.72 -4.48
C SER A 40 5.38 -24.11 -4.20
N THR A 41 5.42 -22.79 -4.01
CA THR A 41 6.63 -22.03 -3.69
C THR A 41 6.60 -21.60 -2.22
N PRO A 42 7.38 -22.24 -1.34
CA PRO A 42 7.45 -21.87 0.07
C PRO A 42 8.52 -20.80 0.36
N ASN A 43 8.52 -20.29 1.59
CA ASN A 43 9.57 -19.42 2.15
C ASN A 43 9.80 -18.15 1.33
N ILE A 44 8.70 -17.52 0.90
CA ILE A 44 8.73 -16.24 0.22
C ILE A 44 8.80 -15.15 1.29
N GLY A 45 9.80 -14.27 1.20
CA GLY A 45 9.83 -13.04 1.98
C GLY A 45 9.15 -11.92 1.22
N ARG A 46 9.59 -11.69 -0.04
CA ARG A 46 8.99 -10.72 -0.96
C ARG A 46 8.92 -11.20 -2.40
N LEU A 47 7.96 -10.67 -3.14
CA LEU A 47 7.93 -10.74 -4.60
C LEU A 47 8.70 -9.57 -5.20
N ASN A 48 9.52 -9.85 -6.20
CA ASN A 48 10.22 -8.83 -6.97
C ASN A 48 9.46 -8.59 -8.27
N LEU A 49 9.10 -7.33 -8.49
CA LEU A 49 8.34 -6.82 -9.65
C LEU A 49 9.34 -6.24 -10.65
N THR A 50 9.58 -6.91 -11.80
CA THR A 50 10.69 -6.53 -12.69
C THR A 50 10.28 -6.07 -14.08
N SER A 51 9.02 -6.27 -14.49
CA SER A 51 8.56 -5.93 -15.85
C SER A 51 7.11 -5.46 -15.85
N GLY A 52 6.87 -4.30 -15.22
CA GLY A 52 5.59 -3.61 -15.25
C GLY A 52 5.51 -2.63 -16.41
N THR A 53 4.40 -2.65 -17.16
CA THR A 53 4.07 -1.63 -18.14
C THR A 53 2.63 -1.16 -17.96
N ALA A 54 2.41 0.14 -18.09
CA ALA A 54 1.09 0.74 -17.96
C ALA A 54 0.93 1.92 -18.91
N VAL A 55 -0.34 2.24 -19.19
CA VAL A 55 -0.75 3.51 -19.79
C VAL A 55 -1.44 4.31 -18.71
N VAL A 56 -0.93 5.52 -18.47
CA VAL A 56 -1.53 6.49 -17.55
C VAL A 56 -2.14 7.63 -18.36
N GLU A 57 -3.40 7.93 -18.07
CA GLU A 57 -4.11 9.09 -18.58
C GLU A 57 -4.27 10.09 -17.44
N GLN A 58 -3.51 11.19 -17.49
CA GLN A 58 -3.44 12.20 -16.45
C GLN A 58 -4.12 13.49 -16.90
N GLN A 59 -5.06 13.98 -16.10
CA GLN A 59 -5.66 15.30 -16.32
C GLN A 59 -4.62 16.40 -16.15
N VAL A 60 -4.64 17.38 -17.06
CA VAL A 60 -3.70 18.50 -17.08
C VAL A 60 -4.43 19.84 -17.23
N ASN A 61 -3.77 20.93 -16.84
CA ASN A 61 -4.23 22.29 -17.10
C ASN A 61 -3.88 22.74 -18.54
N GLY A 62 -4.21 24.00 -18.89
CA GLY A 62 -3.91 24.58 -20.21
C GLY A 62 -2.42 24.70 -20.54
N LEU A 63 -1.52 24.41 -19.59
CA LEU A 63 -0.07 24.37 -19.78
C LEU A 63 0.48 22.94 -19.82
N GLY A 64 -0.38 21.91 -19.83
CA GLY A 64 0.04 20.51 -19.81
C GLY A 64 0.55 20.03 -18.45
N GLN A 65 0.24 20.74 -17.37
CA GLN A 65 0.71 20.42 -16.02
C GLN A 65 -0.37 19.76 -15.16
N ALA A 66 0.04 18.83 -14.29
CA ALA A 66 -0.81 18.33 -13.22
C ALA A 66 -1.08 19.42 -12.16
N PHE A 67 -2.25 19.37 -11.53
CA PHE A 67 -2.69 20.33 -10.50
C PHE A 67 -3.41 19.60 -9.38
N VAL A 68 -3.56 20.22 -8.20
CA VAL A 68 -4.28 19.59 -7.07
C VAL A 68 -5.72 19.27 -7.46
N GLY A 69 -6.13 18.03 -7.26
CA GLY A 69 -7.44 17.51 -7.67
C GLY A 69 -7.49 16.98 -9.10
N ALA A 70 -6.41 17.14 -9.89
CA ALA A 70 -6.32 16.50 -11.20
C ALA A 70 -6.43 14.99 -11.06
N LYS A 71 -7.35 14.40 -11.82
CA LYS A 71 -7.60 12.95 -11.80
C LYS A 71 -6.68 12.23 -12.77
N PHE A 72 -6.45 10.96 -12.51
CA PHE A 72 -5.81 10.08 -13.46
C PHE A 72 -6.48 8.70 -13.49
N THR A 73 -6.30 8.01 -14.60
CA THR A 73 -6.59 6.58 -14.74
C THR A 73 -5.37 5.85 -15.25
N GLU A 74 -5.25 4.59 -14.88
CA GLU A 74 -4.13 3.73 -15.23
C GLU A 74 -4.63 2.31 -15.55
N THR A 75 -4.02 1.71 -16.55
CA THR A 75 -4.25 0.31 -16.95
C THR A 75 -2.95 -0.28 -17.45
N GLY A 76 -2.64 -1.51 -17.04
CA GLY A 76 -1.35 -2.11 -17.30
C GLY A 76 -1.22 -3.54 -16.81
N SER A 77 0.00 -4.04 -16.81
CA SER A 77 0.33 -5.37 -16.32
C SER A 77 1.78 -5.45 -15.81
N ILE A 78 2.03 -6.37 -14.88
CA ILE A 78 3.36 -6.80 -14.45
C ILE A 78 3.51 -8.26 -14.83
N TYR A 79 4.49 -8.57 -15.68
CA TYR A 79 4.59 -9.88 -16.34
C TYR A 79 5.59 -10.85 -15.69
N SER A 80 6.59 -10.32 -14.99
CA SER A 80 7.67 -11.12 -14.42
C SER A 80 7.70 -10.90 -12.92
N LEU A 81 7.20 -11.92 -12.22
CA LEU A 81 7.28 -12.04 -10.77
C LEU A 81 8.36 -13.05 -10.43
N THR A 82 9.38 -12.58 -9.75
CA THR A 82 10.36 -13.44 -9.05
C THR A 82 10.18 -13.26 -7.56
N TYR A 83 10.91 -14.00 -6.75
CA TYR A 83 10.84 -13.83 -5.30
C TYR A 83 12.21 -13.86 -4.65
N THR A 84 12.36 -13.09 -3.57
CA THR A 84 13.49 -13.23 -2.65
C THR A 84 13.04 -14.12 -1.51
N LYS A 85 13.85 -15.12 -1.20
CA LYS A 85 13.58 -16.01 -0.06
C LYS A 85 13.68 -15.22 1.23
N GLU A 86 12.78 -15.56 2.16
CA GLU A 86 12.83 -15.07 3.52
C GLU A 86 14.22 -15.36 4.13
N ASN A 87 14.87 -14.31 4.63
CA ASN A 87 16.10 -14.43 5.42
C ASN A 87 16.21 -13.41 6.55
N VAL A 88 15.31 -12.43 6.63
CA VAL A 88 15.26 -11.44 7.71
C VAL A 88 13.81 -11.08 8.00
N THR A 89 13.42 -11.17 9.28
CA THR A 89 12.10 -10.73 9.74
C THR A 89 11.75 -9.32 9.26
N GLY A 90 10.58 -9.18 8.64
CA GLY A 90 10.08 -7.93 8.08
C GLY A 90 10.46 -7.73 6.60
N GLY A 91 10.34 -6.50 6.10
CA GLY A 91 10.64 -6.18 4.69
C GLY A 91 12.14 -6.13 4.35
N GLY A 92 13.00 -6.79 5.12
CA GLY A 92 14.46 -6.67 5.05
C GLY A 92 15.14 -7.68 4.13
N ASP A 93 14.39 -8.54 3.44
CA ASP A 93 14.96 -9.65 2.67
C ASP A 93 15.89 -9.20 1.54
N PHE A 94 17.04 -9.85 1.46
CA PHE A 94 18.06 -9.56 0.45
C PHE A 94 18.63 -10.84 -0.16
N GLY A 95 19.12 -10.74 -1.39
CA GLY A 95 19.73 -11.86 -2.10
C GLY A 95 19.34 -11.93 -3.57
N ALA A 96 19.82 -12.96 -4.25
CA ALA A 96 19.49 -13.20 -5.65
C ALA A 96 18.00 -13.62 -5.77
N PRO A 97 17.22 -12.99 -6.66
CA PRO A 97 15.86 -13.43 -6.95
C PRO A 97 15.83 -14.87 -7.45
N SER A 98 14.83 -15.61 -7.00
CA SER A 98 14.51 -16.97 -7.45
C SER A 98 13.27 -16.94 -8.34
N MET A 99 13.21 -17.85 -9.30
CA MET A 99 12.03 -17.99 -10.16
C MET A 99 10.89 -18.65 -9.39
N LEU A 100 9.68 -18.10 -9.54
CA LEU A 100 8.47 -18.82 -9.16
C LEU A 100 8.32 -20.05 -10.08
N GLY A 101 7.80 -21.16 -9.56
CA GLY A 101 7.54 -22.35 -10.39
C GLY A 101 6.40 -22.16 -11.40
N ASP A 102 5.66 -21.06 -11.30
CA ASP A 102 4.69 -20.60 -12.29
C ASP A 102 4.90 -19.10 -12.52
N MET A 103 4.97 -18.68 -13.78
CA MET A 103 5.21 -17.28 -14.11
C MET A 103 3.90 -16.51 -13.99
N LEU A 104 3.78 -15.76 -12.90
CA LEU A 104 2.59 -14.98 -12.62
C LEU A 104 2.59 -13.65 -13.37
N THR A 105 1.44 -13.30 -13.92
CA THR A 105 1.12 -11.97 -14.44
C THR A 105 0.06 -11.32 -13.56
N ILE A 106 0.27 -10.03 -13.23
CA ILE A 106 -0.72 -9.20 -12.57
C ILE A 106 -1.20 -8.17 -13.58
N SER A 107 -2.44 -8.30 -14.06
CA SER A 107 -3.07 -7.28 -14.89
C SER A 107 -3.95 -6.39 -14.03
N PHE A 108 -3.86 -5.08 -14.21
CA PHE A 108 -4.65 -4.10 -13.48
C PHE A 108 -5.35 -3.14 -14.45
N SER A 109 -6.54 -2.74 -14.06
CA SER A 109 -7.40 -1.87 -14.87
C SER A 109 -8.25 -0.99 -13.97
N ASN A 110 -8.71 0.12 -14.56
CA ASN A 110 -9.52 1.11 -13.87
C ASN A 110 -8.87 1.60 -12.57
N VAL A 111 -7.54 1.59 -12.51
CA VAL A 111 -6.80 2.18 -11.40
C VAL A 111 -7.00 3.67 -11.53
N ALA A 112 -7.64 4.28 -10.56
CA ALA A 112 -7.98 5.69 -10.59
C ALA A 112 -7.43 6.37 -9.35
N GLY A 113 -7.11 7.64 -9.49
CA GLY A 113 -6.66 8.44 -8.38
C GLY A 113 -6.71 9.92 -8.68
N LYS A 114 -6.14 10.69 -7.74
CA LYS A 114 -6.04 12.14 -7.86
C LYS A 114 -4.75 12.67 -7.27
N VAL A 115 -4.32 13.81 -7.79
CA VAL A 115 -3.26 14.63 -7.19
C VAL A 115 -3.79 15.27 -5.90
N VAL A 116 -3.06 15.11 -4.81
CA VAL A 116 -3.44 15.62 -3.47
C VAL A 116 -2.61 16.83 -3.05
N ALA A 117 -1.39 16.97 -3.57
CA ALA A 117 -0.52 18.12 -3.30
C ALA A 117 0.48 18.32 -4.43
N LEU A 118 0.96 19.55 -4.61
CA LEU A 118 2.12 19.84 -5.44
C LEU A 118 3.38 19.90 -4.57
N ASN A 119 4.50 19.41 -5.09
CA ASN A 119 5.76 19.48 -4.36
C ASN A 119 6.42 20.85 -4.61
N PRO A 120 6.98 21.49 -3.56
CA PRO A 120 7.89 22.63 -3.73
C PRO A 120 9.06 22.21 -4.63
N GLY A 121 9.32 22.97 -5.70
CA GLY A 121 10.36 22.64 -6.68
C GLY A 121 9.92 21.73 -7.84
N GLY A 122 8.65 21.32 -7.89
CA GLY A 122 8.05 20.59 -9.02
C GLY A 122 7.71 19.13 -8.69
N GLY A 123 6.78 18.57 -9.46
CA GLY A 123 6.19 17.26 -9.18
C GLY A 123 4.95 17.35 -8.28
N PHE A 124 4.42 16.21 -7.86
CA PHE A 124 3.17 16.15 -7.11
C PHE A 124 3.00 14.85 -6.32
N LYS A 125 2.24 14.93 -5.23
CA LYS A 125 1.75 13.75 -4.49
C LYS A 125 0.40 13.34 -5.02
N TYR A 126 0.14 12.05 -5.08
CA TYR A 126 -1.13 11.51 -5.52
C TYR A 126 -1.62 10.39 -4.60
N GLN A 127 -2.91 10.06 -4.73
CA GLN A 127 -3.56 9.00 -3.99
C GLN A 127 -4.42 8.17 -4.94
N PHE A 128 -4.33 6.86 -4.85
CA PHE A 128 -5.26 5.96 -5.54
C PHE A 128 -6.60 5.93 -4.78
N THR A 129 -7.68 5.98 -5.53
CA THR A 129 -9.06 5.93 -5.00
C THR A 129 -9.74 4.60 -5.28
N SER A 130 -9.33 3.92 -6.35
CA SER A 130 -9.90 2.63 -6.75
C SER A 130 -8.99 1.92 -7.73
N GLY A 131 -9.22 0.64 -7.92
CA GLY A 131 -8.63 -0.15 -8.99
C GLY A 131 -9.02 -1.60 -8.84
N THR A 132 -8.88 -2.36 -9.92
CA THR A 132 -9.06 -3.81 -9.89
C THR A 132 -7.83 -4.48 -10.47
N PHE A 133 -7.53 -5.68 -9.99
CA PHE A 133 -6.47 -6.50 -10.54
C PHE A 133 -6.90 -7.94 -10.70
N MET A 134 -6.19 -8.65 -11.57
CA MET A 134 -6.30 -10.08 -11.79
C MET A 134 -4.90 -10.68 -11.79
N MET A 135 -4.72 -11.75 -11.03
CA MET A 135 -3.55 -12.62 -11.08
C MET A 135 -3.83 -13.79 -12.02
N SER A 136 -2.92 -14.04 -12.95
CA SER A 136 -2.96 -15.16 -13.87
C SER A 136 -1.60 -15.84 -14.00
N GLY A 137 -1.60 -17.08 -14.48
CA GLY A 137 -0.40 -17.84 -14.79
C GLY A 137 -0.68 -18.85 -15.89
N LEU A 138 0.13 -19.90 -15.99
CA LEU A 138 0.00 -20.93 -17.04
C LEU A 138 -1.36 -21.64 -17.05
N GLY A 139 -2.04 -21.72 -15.90
CA GLY A 139 -3.36 -22.32 -15.75
C GLY A 139 -4.55 -21.36 -15.91
N GLY A 140 -4.32 -20.14 -16.44
CA GLY A 140 -5.36 -19.12 -16.62
C GLY A 140 -5.48 -18.16 -15.44
N ALA A 141 -6.70 -17.67 -15.18
CA ALA A 141 -6.96 -16.74 -14.09
C ALA A 141 -7.00 -17.45 -12.73
N TYR A 142 -6.28 -16.93 -11.75
CA TYR A 142 -6.14 -17.54 -10.43
C TYR A 142 -6.92 -16.82 -9.35
N ALA A 143 -6.85 -15.49 -9.36
CA ALA A 143 -7.52 -14.66 -8.37
C ALA A 143 -7.74 -13.25 -8.91
N SER A 144 -8.73 -12.58 -8.36
CA SER A 144 -9.01 -11.18 -8.63
C SER A 144 -9.29 -10.42 -7.35
N GLY A 145 -9.15 -9.10 -7.43
CA GLY A 145 -9.20 -8.28 -6.24
C GLY A 145 -9.34 -6.80 -6.53
N SER A 146 -9.35 -6.05 -5.44
CA SER A 146 -9.40 -4.59 -5.47
C SER A 146 -8.05 -4.02 -5.04
N ILE A 147 -7.70 -2.89 -5.66
CA ILE A 147 -6.61 -2.04 -5.22
C ILE A 147 -7.24 -1.01 -4.28
N VAL A 148 -6.75 -1.00 -3.04
CA VAL A 148 -7.14 -0.07 -2.00
C VAL A 148 -5.94 0.83 -1.77
N GLY A 149 -6.06 2.08 -2.19
CA GLY A 149 -4.90 2.95 -2.36
C GLY A 149 -4.24 3.43 -1.09
N LEU A 150 -2.92 3.31 -1.05
CA LEU A 150 -2.07 4.37 -0.49
C LEU A 150 -1.67 5.33 -1.64
N GLY A 151 -0.81 6.30 -1.34
CA GLY A 151 -0.40 7.31 -2.31
C GLY A 151 0.96 7.03 -2.93
N GLY A 152 1.39 7.97 -3.74
CA GLY A 152 2.72 8.01 -4.30
C GLY A 152 3.20 9.42 -4.51
N ASN A 153 4.42 9.53 -5.01
CA ASN A 153 5.07 10.80 -5.27
C ASN A 153 5.66 10.82 -6.68
N ALA A 154 5.36 11.89 -7.41
CA ALA A 154 5.92 12.21 -8.71
C ALA A 154 7.03 13.25 -8.57
N SER A 155 8.21 13.00 -9.12
CA SER A 155 9.40 13.86 -8.95
C SER A 155 9.55 15.00 -9.98
N SER A 156 10.25 16.04 -9.51
CA SER A 156 10.86 17.25 -10.09
C SER A 156 10.12 18.14 -11.10
N THR A 157 9.12 17.66 -11.84
CA THR A 157 8.35 18.53 -12.76
C THR A 157 6.86 18.23 -12.69
N ALA A 158 6.04 19.29 -12.77
CA ALA A 158 4.59 19.13 -12.91
C ALA A 158 4.16 18.84 -14.36
N VAL A 159 5.11 18.86 -15.31
CA VAL A 159 4.88 18.62 -16.74
C VAL A 159 4.91 17.11 -17.01
N ILE A 160 3.90 16.62 -17.72
CA ILE A 160 3.77 15.20 -18.06
C ILE A 160 4.72 14.88 -19.23
N GLY A 161 5.72 14.01 -18.99
CA GLY A 161 6.71 13.62 -20.01
C GLY A 161 8.12 13.30 -19.48
N GLY A 162 8.40 13.63 -18.22
CA GLY A 162 9.67 13.31 -17.52
C GLY A 162 9.45 12.73 -16.12
N PHE A 163 8.36 11.98 -15.93
CA PHE A 163 7.96 11.50 -14.61
C PHE A 163 8.85 10.33 -14.17
N ASN A 164 9.49 10.52 -13.02
CA ASN A 164 10.02 9.46 -12.16
C ASN A 164 9.29 9.58 -10.83
N GLY A 165 8.81 8.49 -10.26
CA GLY A 165 8.06 8.54 -9.02
C GLY A 165 7.99 7.20 -8.31
N ASP A 166 7.51 7.24 -7.07
CA ASP A 166 7.25 6.06 -6.27
C ASP A 166 5.75 5.91 -6.01
N SER A 167 5.28 4.67 -5.94
CA SER A 167 3.93 4.32 -5.52
C SER A 167 3.99 3.33 -4.39
N THR A 168 3.12 3.51 -3.39
CA THR A 168 2.72 2.42 -2.51
C THR A 168 1.23 2.14 -2.70
N LEU A 169 0.88 0.88 -2.89
CA LEU A 169 -0.51 0.45 -3.01
C LEU A 169 -0.78 -0.74 -2.11
N LEU A 170 -2.00 -0.84 -1.60
CA LEU A 170 -2.50 -2.04 -0.96
C LEU A 170 -3.48 -2.73 -1.90
N ALA A 171 -3.47 -4.06 -1.90
CA ALA A 171 -4.36 -4.84 -2.73
C ALA A 171 -4.97 -5.98 -1.91
N MET A 172 -6.28 -6.13 -2.06
CA MET A 172 -7.07 -7.19 -1.44
C MET A 172 -7.41 -8.24 -2.48
N VAL A 173 -7.08 -9.51 -2.21
CA VAL A 173 -7.63 -10.61 -2.99
C VAL A 173 -9.06 -10.86 -2.50
N LEU A 174 -10.03 -10.65 -3.38
CA LEU A 174 -11.46 -10.77 -3.06
C LEU A 174 -12.03 -12.09 -3.54
N ASN A 175 -11.52 -12.62 -4.66
CA ASN A 175 -12.02 -13.84 -5.27
C ASN A 175 -10.85 -14.75 -5.67
N THR A 176 -10.88 -15.99 -5.20
CA THR A 176 -10.07 -17.07 -5.76
C THR A 176 -10.85 -17.72 -6.88
N LEU A 177 -10.32 -17.64 -8.10
CA LEU A 177 -10.95 -18.13 -9.33
C LEU A 177 -10.52 -19.55 -9.68
N ASN A 178 -9.37 -19.99 -9.19
CA ASN A 178 -8.86 -21.34 -9.36
C ASN A 178 -8.74 -22.06 -8.00
N PRO A 179 -9.37 -23.23 -7.79
CA PRO A 179 -9.37 -23.92 -6.50
C PRO A 179 -7.98 -24.43 -6.07
N SER A 180 -7.05 -24.61 -7.01
CA SER A 180 -5.67 -25.00 -6.72
C SER A 180 -4.76 -23.80 -6.40
N PHE A 181 -5.28 -22.57 -6.49
CA PHE A 181 -4.56 -21.37 -6.08
C PHE A 181 -4.80 -21.07 -4.59
N ALA A 182 -3.71 -20.91 -3.83
CA ALA A 182 -3.79 -20.49 -2.44
C ALA A 182 -2.57 -19.67 -2.03
N ILE A 183 -2.81 -18.65 -1.20
CA ILE A 183 -1.78 -17.92 -0.48
C ILE A 183 -1.83 -18.43 0.96
N LYS A 184 -0.69 -18.84 1.49
CA LYS A 184 -0.60 -19.47 2.80
C LYS A 184 0.44 -18.78 3.68
N ASP A 185 0.26 -18.87 4.99
CA ASP A 185 1.30 -18.45 5.94
C ASP A 185 2.49 -19.42 5.95
N SER A 186 3.51 -19.10 6.75
CA SER A 186 4.71 -19.92 6.90
C SER A 186 4.45 -21.32 7.46
N LEU A 187 3.31 -21.53 8.15
CA LEU A 187 2.88 -22.83 8.68
C LEU A 187 2.02 -23.63 7.68
N GLY A 188 1.67 -23.03 6.53
CA GLY A 188 0.86 -23.65 5.48
C GLY A 188 -0.65 -23.46 5.66
N ASN A 189 -1.10 -22.61 6.59
CA ASN A 189 -2.51 -22.28 6.74
C ASN A 189 -2.96 -21.35 5.61
N ASN A 190 -4.14 -21.62 5.04
CA ASN A 190 -4.69 -20.80 3.96
C ASN A 190 -5.13 -19.42 4.47
N LEU A 191 -4.68 -18.35 3.80
CA LEU A 191 -4.95 -16.96 4.16
C LEU A 191 -6.14 -16.35 3.41
N ALA A 192 -6.84 -17.11 2.55
CA ALA A 192 -7.93 -16.59 1.73
C ALA A 192 -9.02 -15.86 2.53
N ALA A 193 -9.40 -16.38 3.70
CA ALA A 193 -10.40 -15.72 4.56
C ALA A 193 -9.89 -14.39 5.14
N ASP A 194 -8.64 -14.36 5.60
CA ASP A 194 -8.02 -13.13 6.12
C ASP A 194 -7.83 -12.07 5.04
N MET A 195 -7.53 -12.49 3.81
CA MET A 195 -7.41 -11.58 2.66
C MET A 195 -8.77 -11.01 2.24
N ALA A 196 -9.82 -11.84 2.19
CA ALA A 196 -11.17 -11.38 1.87
C ALA A 196 -11.71 -10.39 2.93
N MET A 197 -11.28 -10.52 4.19
CA MET A 197 -11.62 -9.60 5.27
C MET A 197 -10.70 -8.35 5.34
N GLY A 198 -9.68 -8.24 4.47
CA GLY A 198 -8.73 -7.13 4.49
C GLY A 198 -7.73 -7.15 5.65
N LYS A 199 -7.66 -8.26 6.41
CA LYS A 199 -6.66 -8.44 7.47
C LYS A 199 -5.28 -8.73 6.92
N VAL A 200 -5.23 -9.35 5.75
CA VAL A 200 -3.99 -9.61 5.01
C VAL A 200 -4.10 -8.99 3.63
N LEU A 201 -3.11 -8.20 3.25
CA LEU A 201 -3.08 -7.41 2.02
C LEU A 201 -1.77 -7.68 1.29
N PHE A 202 -1.77 -7.50 -0.02
CA PHE A 202 -0.52 -7.26 -0.73
C PHE A 202 -0.18 -5.78 -0.63
N GLN A 203 1.02 -5.46 -0.16
CA GLN A 203 1.59 -4.14 -0.27
C GLN A 203 2.62 -4.13 -1.38
N ALA A 204 2.36 -3.39 -2.47
CA ALA A 204 3.35 -3.20 -3.51
C ALA A 204 3.96 -1.80 -3.41
N VAL A 205 5.29 -1.75 -3.45
CA VAL A 205 6.09 -0.53 -3.47
C VAL A 205 6.84 -0.51 -4.78
N THR A 206 6.52 0.45 -5.66
CA THR A 206 7.08 0.52 -7.00
C THR A 206 7.80 1.84 -7.25
N ASN A 207 8.88 1.76 -8.02
CA ASN A 207 9.46 2.88 -8.75
C ASN A 207 8.89 2.88 -10.17
N ASN A 208 8.45 4.04 -10.61
CA ASN A 208 7.71 4.24 -11.83
C ASN A 208 8.43 5.29 -12.68
N ASN A 209 8.67 4.97 -13.95
CA ASN A 209 9.33 5.86 -14.89
C ASN A 209 8.51 5.98 -16.18
N THR A 210 8.35 7.19 -16.68
CA THR A 210 7.75 7.42 -17.99
C THR A 210 8.66 6.92 -19.09
N THR A 211 8.14 6.07 -19.96
CA THR A 211 8.87 5.50 -21.10
C THR A 211 8.45 6.10 -22.44
N GLY A 212 7.36 6.87 -22.47
CA GLY A 212 6.85 7.44 -23.70
C GLY A 212 5.67 8.37 -23.49
N PHE A 213 5.51 9.30 -24.43
CA PHE A 213 4.35 10.18 -24.53
C PHE A 213 3.48 9.74 -25.70
N LEU A 214 2.20 9.50 -25.43
CA LEU A 214 1.25 8.99 -26.41
C LEU A 214 0.36 10.08 -27.00
N GLY A 215 0.33 11.27 -26.40
CA GLY A 215 -0.44 12.41 -26.90
C GLY A 215 -1.26 13.12 -25.83
N THR A 216 -1.92 14.20 -26.26
CA THR A 216 -2.88 14.98 -25.48
C THR A 216 -4.25 14.94 -26.14
N GLY A 217 -5.32 14.91 -25.35
CA GLY A 217 -6.69 14.91 -25.86
C GLY A 217 -7.72 15.10 -24.75
N ALA A 218 -8.99 14.87 -25.09
CA ALA A 218 -10.05 14.83 -24.08
C ALA A 218 -9.86 13.63 -23.13
N CYS A 219 -10.13 13.81 -21.84
CA CYS A 219 -10.03 12.73 -20.86
C CYS A 219 -11.12 11.67 -21.09
N SER A 220 -10.75 10.39 -21.06
CA SER A 220 -11.72 9.27 -21.16
C SER A 220 -12.79 9.29 -20.06
N PHE A 221 -12.46 9.82 -18.89
CA PHE A 221 -13.37 9.92 -17.74
C PHE A 221 -14.13 11.26 -17.65
N ASP A 222 -13.77 12.27 -18.45
CA ASP A 222 -14.47 13.55 -18.53
C ASP A 222 -14.08 14.29 -19.82
N ALA A 223 -14.94 14.20 -20.85
CA ALA A 223 -14.66 14.78 -22.16
C ALA A 223 -14.53 16.32 -22.14
N THR A 224 -14.91 16.99 -21.05
CA THR A 224 -14.75 18.44 -20.88
C THR A 224 -13.36 18.84 -20.39
N LYS A 225 -12.50 17.87 -20.06
CA LYS A 225 -11.16 18.08 -19.52
C LYS A 225 -10.11 17.58 -20.51
N VAL A 226 -8.91 18.15 -20.38
CA VAL A 226 -7.75 17.76 -21.18
C VAL A 226 -6.88 16.79 -20.38
N CYS A 227 -6.47 15.72 -21.01
CA CYS A 227 -5.57 14.71 -20.47
C CYS A 227 -4.34 14.52 -21.36
N SER A 228 -3.23 14.18 -20.72
CA SER A 228 -2.02 13.66 -21.35
C SER A 228 -1.93 12.17 -21.12
N LYS A 229 -1.60 11.41 -22.16
CA LYS A 229 -1.40 9.97 -22.09
C LYS A 229 0.08 9.64 -22.17
N VAL A 230 0.55 8.82 -21.24
CA VAL A 230 1.95 8.38 -21.17
C VAL A 230 2.02 6.89 -20.95
N THR A 231 3.11 6.27 -21.41
CA THR A 231 3.49 4.92 -21.00
C THR A 231 4.42 5.00 -19.80
N VAL A 232 4.20 4.12 -18.84
CA VAL A 232 4.99 4.02 -17.61
C VAL A 232 5.54 2.61 -17.52
N ALA A 233 6.83 2.50 -17.18
CA ALA A 233 7.43 1.26 -16.72
C ALA A 233 7.51 1.28 -15.19
N SER A 234 7.18 0.15 -14.58
CA SER A 234 7.13 -0.01 -13.13
C SER A 234 7.91 -1.23 -12.71
N GLY A 235 8.68 -1.08 -11.63
CA GLY A 235 9.35 -2.18 -10.95
C GLY A 235 9.47 -1.90 -9.46
N GLY A 236 9.76 -2.92 -8.66
CA GLY A 236 9.81 -2.77 -7.20
C GLY A 236 9.57 -4.09 -6.50
N ASP A 237 8.94 -4.03 -5.33
CA ASP A 237 8.72 -5.18 -4.47
C ASP A 237 7.26 -5.25 -4.01
N ALA A 238 6.76 -6.46 -3.79
CA ALA A 238 5.49 -6.69 -3.14
C ALA A 238 5.63 -7.63 -1.95
N TYR A 239 4.98 -7.26 -0.85
CA TYR A 239 4.99 -7.96 0.42
C TYR A 239 3.58 -8.42 0.75
N LEU A 240 3.48 -9.54 1.47
CA LEU A 240 2.25 -9.88 2.15
C LEU A 240 2.28 -9.18 3.51
N VAL A 241 1.30 -8.35 3.81
CA VAL A 241 1.24 -7.60 5.07
C VAL A 241 -0.03 -7.92 5.82
N ARG A 242 0.05 -7.95 7.14
CA ARG A 242 -1.09 -8.07 8.04
C ARG A 242 -1.40 -6.72 8.64
N ASP A 243 -2.66 -6.33 8.55
CA ASP A 243 -3.19 -5.24 9.36
C ASP A 243 -3.15 -5.70 10.82
N ILE A 244 -2.35 -5.03 11.63
CA ILE A 244 -2.40 -5.22 13.07
C ILE A 244 -3.32 -4.12 13.58
N PRO A 245 -4.56 -4.46 14.01
CA PRO A 245 -5.38 -3.51 14.74
C PRO A 245 -4.51 -3.03 15.88
N GLU A 246 -4.22 -1.72 15.91
CA GLU A 246 -3.31 -1.22 16.92
C GLU A 246 -3.76 -1.73 18.29
N PRO A 247 -2.84 -2.24 19.14
CA PRO A 247 -3.13 -2.37 20.56
C PRO A 247 -3.12 -0.97 21.19
N ALA A 248 -3.90 -0.03 20.63
CA ALA A 248 -4.00 1.31 21.17
C ALA A 248 -4.82 1.23 22.47
N SER A 249 -4.41 1.97 23.49
CA SER A 249 -5.29 2.35 24.61
C SER A 249 -5.63 1.31 25.69
N ILE A 250 -5.76 0.00 25.41
CA ILE A 250 -6.22 -0.97 26.45
C ILE A 250 -5.12 -1.24 27.50
N ALA A 251 -3.86 -1.35 27.08
CA ALA A 251 -2.74 -1.47 28.00
C ALA A 251 -2.50 -0.17 28.80
N LEU A 252 -2.66 0.99 28.15
CA LEU A 252 -2.48 2.30 28.81
C LEU A 252 -3.66 2.66 29.73
N ALA A 253 -4.89 2.30 29.38
CA ALA A 253 -6.08 2.42 30.23
C ALA A 253 -6.02 1.46 31.44
N GLY A 254 -5.50 0.25 31.25
CA GLY A 254 -5.25 -0.70 32.35
C GLY A 254 -4.21 -0.17 33.34
N VAL A 255 -3.11 0.43 32.86
CA VAL A 255 -2.09 1.07 33.70
C VAL A 255 -2.62 2.34 34.37
N ALA A 256 -3.44 3.14 33.68
CA ALA A 256 -4.07 4.33 34.27
C ALA A 256 -5.10 3.99 35.37
N LEU A 257 -5.89 2.92 35.19
CA LEU A 257 -6.83 2.42 36.20
C LEU A 257 -6.11 1.80 37.41
N LEU A 258 -5.02 1.06 37.19
CA LEU A 258 -4.16 0.56 38.27
C LEU A 258 -3.47 1.71 39.03
N GLY A 259 -3.01 2.75 38.34
CA GLY A 259 -2.42 3.95 38.95
C GLY A 259 -3.42 4.74 39.81
N LEU A 260 -4.67 4.86 39.36
CA LEU A 260 -5.75 5.51 40.13
C LEU A 260 -6.21 4.67 41.32
N GLY A 261 -6.25 3.34 41.20
CA GLY A 261 -6.59 2.42 42.28
C GLY A 261 -5.56 2.39 43.42
N VAL A 262 -4.27 2.51 43.09
CA VAL A 262 -3.17 2.57 44.08
C VAL A 262 -3.09 3.94 44.76
N ALA A 263 -3.37 5.04 44.03
CA ALA A 263 -3.41 6.38 44.62
C ALA A 263 -4.58 6.57 45.60
N ARG A 264 -5.76 5.99 45.34
CA ARG A 264 -6.91 6.06 46.25
C ARG A 264 -6.72 5.29 47.56
N ARG A 265 -5.85 4.27 47.60
CA ARG A 265 -5.61 3.47 48.82
C ARG A 265 -4.62 4.10 49.80
N ARG A 266 -3.84 5.11 49.39
CA ARG A 266 -2.85 5.78 50.27
C ARG A 266 -3.37 7.02 51.01
N SER A 267 -4.55 7.54 50.70
CA SER A 267 -5.09 8.77 51.32
C SER A 267 -6.17 8.55 52.39
N ALA A 268 -6.44 7.31 52.81
CA ALA A 268 -7.38 7.00 53.90
C ALA A 268 -6.64 6.47 55.13
N LYS A 269 -5.84 7.33 55.77
CA LYS A 269 -5.44 7.22 57.18
C LYS A 269 -4.77 8.53 57.61
N LYS A 270 -5.59 9.51 58.01
CA LYS A 270 -5.39 10.41 59.16
C LYS A 270 -6.67 11.18 59.38
#